data_AF-A0A7W0XZ52-F1
#
_entry.id   AF-A0A7W0XZ52-F1
#
_cell.length_a   1.000
_cell.length_b   1.000
_cell.length_c   1.000
_cell.angle_alpha   90.00
_cell.angle_beta   90.00
_cell.angle_gamma   90.00
#
_symmetry.space_group_name_H-M   'P 1'
#
loop_
_entity.id
_entity.type
_entity.pdbx_description
1 polymer ?
#
loop_
_entity_poly.entity_id
_entity_poly.type
_entity_poly.pdbx_seq_one_letter_code
_entity_poly.pdbx_strand_id
1 'polypeptide(L)'
;MRVKDLFVTRSVTDLLAETEVEGERLKKTIGAFGLTALGVGAIIGTGIFVVIGKGANLAGPGLVLAFVLAAFTCLFSALSYAELASSVPVSGSAYTFSYATMGEIVAFIIGWDLILEYGVSVAAVAVGWGGNVNEFLKAAFGYELPLAIATSPSDGGTFNLPAVVIVALITVLLTLGTKESSMVNSVMVVIKLVILLFFIITAFTAFNSGHFHPFLPHGTGGITAAAAIIFFAYIGFDAVTTGSEESKNPSRDLPIAIIGSLVISTILYVLVAVAAIGVAPVKTLTESDAPLAAALREGAGIPWAGAVLALGALIAITSVVLIIMYGQTRIFFA
;
A
#
# COMPACT_ATOMS: atom_id res chain seq x y z
N MET A 1 -11.08 -13.92 36.32
CA MET A 1 -9.92 -14.21 35.45
C MET A 1 -8.67 -14.02 36.30
N ARG A 2 -7.80 -15.04 36.46
CA ARG A 2 -6.55 -14.86 37.24
C ARG A 2 -5.54 -14.18 36.33
N VAL A 3 -4.67 -13.33 36.88
CA VAL A 3 -3.64 -12.60 36.10
C VAL A 3 -2.73 -13.54 35.30
N LYS A 4 -2.57 -14.80 35.75
CA LYS A 4 -1.82 -15.83 35.01
C LYS A 4 -2.51 -16.31 33.72
N ASP A 5 -3.84 -16.25 33.66
CA ASP A 5 -4.61 -16.68 32.49
C ASP A 5 -4.49 -15.67 31.34
N LEU A 6 -4.10 -14.43 31.65
CA LEU A 6 -3.99 -13.31 30.70
C LEU A 6 -2.75 -13.35 29.79
N PHE A 7 -1.75 -14.19 30.12
CA PHE A 7 -0.50 -14.35 29.38
C PHE A 7 -0.35 -15.78 28.83
N VAL A 8 -1.43 -16.54 28.73
CA VAL A 8 -1.39 -17.88 28.15
C VAL A 8 -1.05 -17.75 26.68
N THR A 9 0.08 -18.35 26.28
CA THR A 9 0.46 -18.48 24.87
C THR A 9 -0.29 -19.65 24.26
N ARG A 10 -0.62 -19.54 22.97
CA ARG A 10 -1.09 -20.69 22.20
C ARG A 10 0.10 -21.45 21.65
N SER A 11 0.02 -22.78 21.69
CA SER A 11 1.06 -23.58 21.06
C SER A 11 1.00 -23.41 19.55
N VAL A 12 2.17 -23.38 18.90
CA VAL A 12 2.25 -23.31 17.43
C VAL A 12 1.54 -24.52 16.80
N THR A 13 1.54 -25.66 17.50
CA THR A 13 0.86 -26.89 17.07
C THR A 13 -0.66 -26.73 17.03
N ASP A 14 -1.25 -26.04 18.01
CA ASP A 14 -2.69 -25.77 18.03
C ASP A 14 -3.09 -24.77 16.93
N LEU A 15 -2.27 -23.73 16.73
CA LEU A 15 -2.49 -22.75 15.64
C LEU A 15 -2.41 -23.42 14.26
N LEU A 16 -1.47 -24.34 14.06
CA LEU A 16 -1.36 -25.16 12.85
C LEU A 16 -2.55 -26.12 12.69
N ALA A 17 -3.02 -26.70 13.79
CA ALA A 17 -4.17 -27.61 13.77
C ALA A 17 -5.47 -26.88 13.41
N GLU A 18 -5.69 -25.66 13.89
CA GLU A 18 -6.84 -24.83 13.49
C GLU A 18 -6.81 -24.48 11.99
N THR A 19 -5.60 -24.27 11.42
CA THR A 19 -5.44 -24.10 9.98
C THR A 19 -5.78 -25.38 9.19
N GLU A 20 -5.78 -26.55 9.84
CA GLU A 20 -6.09 -27.84 9.22
C GLU A 20 -7.56 -28.30 9.41
N VAL A 21 -8.31 -27.70 10.34
CA VAL A 21 -9.65 -28.15 10.77
C VAL A 21 -10.80 -27.49 9.99
N GLU A 22 -10.58 -26.42 9.24
CA GLU A 22 -11.57 -25.92 8.28
C GLU A 22 -11.51 -26.71 6.96
N GLY A 23 -12.59 -27.41 6.62
CA GLY A 23 -12.71 -28.42 5.56
C GLY A 23 -12.47 -28.00 4.10
N GLU A 24 -11.72 -26.93 3.84
CA GLU A 24 -11.25 -26.53 2.50
C GLU A 24 -9.74 -26.28 2.52
N ARG A 25 -8.93 -27.34 2.43
CA ARG A 25 -7.47 -27.19 2.23
C ARG A 25 -7.20 -26.42 0.94
N LEU A 26 -6.72 -25.19 1.07
CA LEU A 26 -6.25 -24.40 -0.06
C LEU A 26 -5.10 -25.13 -0.77
N LYS A 27 -5.10 -25.08 -2.10
CA LYS A 27 -4.05 -25.74 -2.89
C LYS A 27 -2.75 -24.96 -2.76
N LYS A 28 -1.74 -25.57 -2.16
CA LYS A 28 -0.35 -25.07 -2.06
C LYS A 28 0.30 -24.94 -3.45
N THR A 29 0.07 -23.81 -4.11
CA THR A 29 0.47 -23.59 -5.52
C THR A 29 1.43 -22.42 -5.67
N ILE A 30 1.49 -21.51 -4.70
CA ILE A 30 2.25 -20.28 -4.78
C ILE A 30 3.66 -20.51 -4.23
N GLY A 31 4.69 -20.07 -4.96
CA GLY A 31 6.07 -20.08 -4.48
C GLY A 31 6.55 -18.66 -4.14
N ALA A 32 7.80 -18.53 -3.69
CA ALA A 32 8.41 -17.25 -3.30
C ALA A 32 8.13 -16.10 -4.28
N PHE A 33 8.31 -16.31 -5.60
CA PHE A 33 8.06 -15.25 -6.59
C PHE A 33 6.60 -14.78 -6.64
N GLY A 34 5.64 -15.71 -6.55
CA GLY A 34 4.22 -15.38 -6.52
C GLY A 34 3.89 -14.59 -5.26
N LEU A 35 4.39 -15.02 -4.10
CA LEU A 35 4.23 -14.30 -2.84
C LEU A 35 4.90 -12.91 -2.87
N THR A 36 6.08 -12.79 -3.48
CA THR A 36 6.74 -11.49 -3.68
C THR A 36 5.85 -10.56 -4.51
N ALA A 37 5.26 -11.08 -5.60
CA ALA A 37 4.34 -10.30 -6.42
C ALA A 37 3.10 -9.87 -5.62
N LEU A 38 2.53 -10.75 -4.78
CA LEU A 38 1.45 -10.38 -3.85
C LEU A 38 1.86 -9.24 -2.92
N GLY A 39 3.05 -9.33 -2.32
CA GLY A 39 3.58 -8.29 -1.44
C GLY A 39 3.78 -6.96 -2.15
N VAL A 40 4.37 -6.97 -3.35
CA VAL A 40 4.51 -5.76 -4.19
C VAL A 40 3.13 -5.18 -4.52
N GLY A 41 2.15 -6.05 -4.79
CA GLY A 41 0.76 -5.68 -5.04
C GLY A 41 0.08 -5.01 -3.86
N ALA A 42 0.38 -5.44 -2.63
CA ALA A 42 -0.16 -4.88 -1.40
C ALA A 42 0.50 -3.54 -1.06
N ILE A 43 1.83 -3.44 -1.23
CA ILE A 43 2.61 -2.23 -0.93
C ILE A 43 2.28 -1.11 -1.91
N ILE A 44 2.26 -1.40 -3.23
CA ILE A 44 2.07 -0.38 -4.27
C ILE A 44 0.61 0.05 -4.36
N GLY A 45 0.33 1.26 -3.88
CA GLY A 45 -0.98 1.90 -3.91
C GLY A 45 -0.94 3.39 -3.64
N THR A 46 -1.93 3.87 -2.89
CA THR A 46 -2.13 5.31 -2.60
C THR A 46 -0.89 6.00 -2.02
N GLY A 47 -0.02 5.26 -1.32
CA GLY A 47 1.25 5.78 -0.82
C GLY A 47 2.11 6.44 -1.91
N ILE A 48 2.36 5.74 -3.02
CA ILE A 48 3.18 6.29 -4.10
C ILE A 48 2.38 7.18 -5.05
N PHE A 49 1.09 6.87 -5.28
CA PHE A 49 0.27 7.61 -6.24
C PHE A 49 -0.21 8.97 -5.70
N VAL A 50 -0.36 9.12 -4.38
CA VAL A 50 -0.97 10.31 -3.76
C VAL A 50 -0.13 10.87 -2.62
N VAL A 51 0.31 10.03 -1.67
CA VAL A 51 1.04 10.51 -0.48
C VAL A 51 2.39 11.13 -0.85
N ILE A 52 2.94 10.79 -2.01
CA ILE A 52 4.14 11.43 -2.57
C ILE A 52 4.04 12.97 -2.62
N GLY A 53 2.88 13.53 -2.95
CA GLY A 53 2.67 14.98 -2.98
C GLY A 53 2.80 15.61 -1.59
N LYS A 54 2.21 14.98 -0.57
CA LYS A 54 2.34 15.40 0.84
C LYS A 54 3.78 15.29 1.33
N GLY A 55 4.48 14.22 0.97
CA GLY A 55 5.90 14.05 1.28
C GLY A 55 6.78 15.11 0.60
N ALA A 56 6.49 15.43 -0.67
CA ALA A 56 7.19 16.47 -1.42
C ALA A 56 6.99 17.86 -0.80
N ASN A 57 5.80 18.14 -0.25
CA ASN A 57 5.54 19.40 0.47
C ASN A 57 6.46 19.58 1.69
N LEU A 58 6.82 18.48 2.36
CA LEU A 58 7.62 18.51 3.59
C LEU A 58 9.13 18.46 3.33
N ALA A 59 9.56 17.68 2.34
CA ALA A 59 10.99 17.44 2.07
C ALA A 59 11.52 18.15 0.81
N GLY A 60 10.64 18.66 -0.05
CA GLY A 60 11.02 19.11 -1.39
C GLY A 60 11.66 17.98 -2.20
N PRO A 61 12.71 18.26 -2.99
CA PRO A 61 13.48 17.23 -3.70
C PRO A 61 14.14 16.18 -2.79
N GLY A 62 14.37 16.53 -1.52
CA GLY A 62 14.83 15.62 -0.47
C GLY A 62 13.88 14.44 -0.17
N LEU A 63 12.68 14.44 -0.75
CA LEU A 63 11.72 13.34 -0.75
C LEU A 63 12.37 11.99 -1.10
N VAL A 64 13.34 11.96 -2.02
CA VAL A 64 14.06 10.74 -2.37
C VAL A 64 14.75 10.11 -1.16
N LEU A 65 15.37 10.94 -0.31
CA LEU A 65 16.00 10.49 0.93
C LEU A 65 14.96 10.07 1.98
N ALA A 66 13.77 10.67 1.96
CA ALA A 66 12.69 10.29 2.85
C ALA A 66 12.16 8.88 2.55
N PHE A 67 12.04 8.50 1.27
CA PHE A 67 11.72 7.12 0.87
C PHE A 67 12.80 6.13 1.32
N VAL A 68 14.08 6.46 1.14
CA VAL A 68 15.19 5.59 1.59
C VAL A 68 15.18 5.43 3.11
N LEU A 69 14.96 6.52 3.85
CA LEU A 69 14.87 6.48 5.31
C LEU A 69 13.69 5.64 5.79
N ALA A 70 12.50 5.84 5.19
CA ALA A 70 11.32 5.04 5.50
C ALA A 70 11.55 3.56 5.20
N ALA A 71 12.10 3.22 4.03
CA ALA A 71 12.45 1.84 3.67
C ALA A 71 13.43 1.20 4.65
N PHE A 72 14.44 1.95 5.08
CA PHE A 72 15.43 1.47 6.04
C PHE A 72 14.78 1.16 7.40
N THR A 73 13.84 1.98 7.86
CA THR A 73 13.07 1.67 9.09
C THR A 73 12.15 0.46 8.91
N CYS A 74 11.49 0.35 7.76
CA CYS A 74 10.64 -0.81 7.42
C CYS A 74 11.45 -2.10 7.34
N LEU A 75 12.71 -2.04 6.90
CA LEU A 75 13.57 -3.22 6.76
C LEU A 75 13.80 -3.92 8.10
N PHE A 76 14.00 -3.18 9.18
CA PHE A 76 14.15 -3.79 10.51
C PHE A 76 12.88 -4.52 10.94
N SER A 77 11.71 -3.93 10.71
CA SER A 77 10.43 -4.59 10.97
C SER A 77 10.25 -5.83 10.08
N ALA A 78 10.49 -5.70 8.77
CA ALA A 78 10.37 -6.77 7.80
C ALA A 78 11.30 -7.97 8.11
N LEU A 79 12.50 -7.73 8.63
CA LEU A 79 13.41 -8.80 9.09
C LEU A 79 12.83 -9.56 10.28
N SER A 80 12.26 -8.87 11.27
CA SER A 80 11.57 -9.51 12.41
C SER A 80 10.33 -10.29 11.94
N TYR A 81 9.54 -9.74 11.02
CA TYR A 81 8.41 -10.43 10.42
C TYR A 81 8.85 -11.67 9.63
N ALA A 82 9.94 -11.59 8.88
CA ALA A 82 10.50 -12.71 8.15
C ALA A 82 10.94 -13.85 9.08
N GLU A 83 11.60 -13.54 10.19
CA GLU A 83 12.00 -14.53 11.19
C GLU A 83 10.78 -15.23 11.82
N LEU A 84 9.78 -14.45 12.24
CA LEU A 84 8.54 -14.98 12.82
C LEU A 84 7.74 -15.80 11.81
N ALA A 85 7.57 -15.33 10.58
CA ALA A 85 6.87 -16.05 9.51
C ALA A 85 7.58 -17.36 9.13
N SER A 86 8.91 -17.43 9.26
CA SER A 86 9.66 -18.66 9.03
C SER A 86 9.41 -19.71 10.13
N SER A 87 9.28 -19.24 11.37
CA SER A 87 9.16 -20.07 12.58
C SER A 87 7.72 -20.48 12.88
N VAL A 88 6.77 -19.61 12.54
CA VAL A 88 5.33 -19.76 12.81
C VAL A 88 4.59 -19.57 11.47
N PRO A 89 4.66 -20.57 10.56
CA PRO A 89 4.17 -20.47 9.17
C PRO A 89 2.65 -20.64 9.07
N VAL A 90 1.91 -19.86 9.87
CA VAL A 90 0.45 -19.83 9.92
C VAL A 90 -0.06 -18.50 9.37
N SER A 91 -1.30 -18.50 8.90
CA SER A 91 -1.99 -17.27 8.48
C SER A 91 -2.35 -16.44 9.72
N GLY A 92 -2.26 -15.10 9.63
CA GLY A 92 -2.73 -14.19 10.69
C GLY A 92 -1.73 -13.14 11.20
N SER A 93 -0.58 -12.97 10.54
CA SER A 93 0.32 -11.81 10.72
C SER A 93 0.69 -11.53 12.20
N ALA A 94 0.85 -10.26 12.58
CA ALA A 94 1.31 -9.80 13.88
C ALA A 94 0.47 -10.31 15.07
N TYR A 95 -0.84 -10.47 14.88
CA TYR A 95 -1.76 -11.00 15.88
C TYR A 95 -1.34 -12.42 16.28
N THR A 96 -1.21 -13.31 15.31
CA THR A 96 -0.85 -14.71 15.56
C THR A 96 0.56 -14.84 16.12
N PHE A 97 1.51 -14.02 15.66
CA PHE A 97 2.87 -14.00 16.21
C PHE A 97 2.89 -13.56 17.67
N SER A 98 2.11 -12.54 18.02
CA SER A 98 2.01 -12.04 19.40
C SER A 98 1.32 -13.06 20.31
N TYR A 99 0.31 -13.78 19.82
CA TYR A 99 -0.34 -14.85 20.58
C TYR A 99 0.64 -16.01 20.86
N ALA A 100 1.43 -16.40 19.87
CA ALA A 100 2.42 -17.46 20.02
C ALA A 100 3.56 -17.10 21.00
N THR A 101 3.94 -15.82 21.08
CA THR A 101 5.15 -15.39 21.80
C THR A 101 4.90 -14.66 23.12
N MET A 102 3.87 -13.81 23.20
CA MET A 102 3.63 -12.90 24.32
C MET A 102 2.32 -13.18 25.09
N GLY A 103 1.42 -13.96 24.49
CA GLY A 103 0.18 -14.41 25.11
C GLY A 103 -1.03 -13.51 24.84
N GLU A 104 -2.17 -13.91 25.41
CA GLU A 104 -3.50 -13.43 25.03
C GLU A 104 -3.71 -11.91 25.13
N ILE A 105 -3.32 -11.23 26.23
CA ILE A 105 -3.52 -9.77 26.33
C ILE A 105 -2.81 -9.02 25.21
N VAL A 106 -1.54 -9.38 24.97
CA VAL A 106 -0.73 -8.65 23.97
C VAL A 106 -1.29 -8.93 22.58
N ALA A 107 -1.64 -10.18 22.29
CA ALA A 107 -2.33 -10.54 21.06
C ALA A 107 -3.65 -9.76 20.89
N PHE A 108 -4.47 -9.66 21.93
CA PHE A 108 -5.73 -8.92 21.90
C PHE A 108 -5.54 -7.43 21.61
N ILE A 109 -4.56 -6.79 22.26
CA ILE A 109 -4.22 -5.38 22.00
C ILE A 109 -3.78 -5.20 20.54
N ILE A 110 -2.89 -6.07 20.05
CA ILE A 110 -2.41 -6.04 18.66
C ILE A 110 -3.55 -6.32 17.68
N GLY A 111 -4.46 -7.25 17.97
CA GLY A 111 -5.62 -7.53 17.12
C GLY A 111 -6.54 -6.31 16.97
N TRP A 112 -6.84 -5.62 18.07
CA TRP A 112 -7.62 -4.37 18.02
C TRP A 112 -6.88 -3.24 17.28
N ASP A 113 -5.57 -3.13 17.47
CA ASP A 113 -4.72 -2.18 16.75
C ASP A 113 -4.77 -2.43 15.24
N LEU A 114 -4.58 -3.68 14.80
CA LEU A 114 -4.67 -4.08 13.39
C LEU A 114 -6.07 -3.83 12.80
N ILE A 115 -7.15 -4.14 13.53
CA ILE A 115 -8.52 -3.86 13.07
C ILE A 115 -8.68 -2.36 12.76
N LEU A 116 -8.16 -1.50 13.64
CA LEU A 116 -8.22 -0.05 13.47
C LEU A 116 -7.30 0.42 12.33
N GLU A 117 -6.06 -0.08 12.29
CA GLU A 117 -5.07 0.23 11.27
C GLU A 117 -5.62 -0.05 9.86
N TYR A 118 -6.17 -1.25 9.63
CA TYR A 118 -6.72 -1.63 8.34
C TYR A 118 -7.93 -0.77 7.97
N GLY A 119 -8.83 -0.49 8.93
CA GLY A 119 -9.99 0.37 8.71
C GLY A 119 -9.62 1.81 8.33
N VAL A 120 -8.66 2.42 9.06
CA VAL A 120 -8.15 3.77 8.76
C VAL A 120 -7.39 3.77 7.42
N SER A 121 -6.64 2.70 7.13
CA SER A 121 -5.92 2.56 5.87
C SER A 121 -6.85 2.50 4.67
N VAL A 122 -7.95 1.73 4.74
CA VAL A 122 -8.98 1.69 3.67
C VAL A 122 -9.53 3.09 3.41
N ALA A 123 -9.85 3.85 4.45
CA ALA A 123 -10.34 5.22 4.30
C ALA A 123 -9.30 6.12 3.62
N ALA A 124 -8.04 6.07 4.05
CA ALA A 124 -6.95 6.85 3.45
C ALA A 124 -6.72 6.48 1.98
N VAL A 125 -6.74 5.18 1.65
CA VAL A 125 -6.58 4.66 0.29
C VAL A 125 -7.73 5.13 -0.61
N ALA A 126 -8.98 5.07 -0.11
CA ALA A 126 -10.18 5.49 -0.83
C ALA A 126 -10.22 7.00 -1.10
N VAL A 127 -9.74 7.84 -0.18
CA VAL A 127 -9.60 9.28 -0.43
C VAL A 127 -8.65 9.54 -1.60
N GLY A 128 -7.50 8.84 -1.63
CA GLY A 128 -6.57 8.94 -2.74
C GLY A 128 -7.14 8.42 -4.08
N TRP A 129 -7.97 7.38 -4.03
CA TRP A 129 -8.72 6.92 -5.21
C TRP A 129 -9.62 8.03 -5.76
N GLY A 130 -10.37 8.72 -4.89
CA GLY A 130 -11.26 9.80 -5.28
C GLY A 130 -10.57 10.97 -5.97
N GLY A 131 -9.38 11.36 -5.49
CA GLY A 131 -8.54 12.37 -6.15
C GLY A 131 -8.17 11.99 -7.59
N ASN A 132 -7.81 10.73 -7.80
CA ASN A 132 -7.49 10.21 -9.14
C ASN A 132 -8.72 10.10 -10.05
N VAL A 133 -9.93 9.93 -9.50
CA VAL A 133 -11.18 9.97 -10.30
C VAL A 133 -11.38 11.37 -10.86
N ASN A 134 -11.23 12.39 -10.03
CA ASN A 134 -11.41 13.77 -10.47
C ASN A 134 -10.39 14.15 -11.55
N GLU A 135 -9.12 13.77 -11.37
CA GLU A 135 -8.08 14.02 -12.37
C GLU A 135 -8.34 13.25 -13.67
N PHE A 136 -8.79 11.99 -13.59
CA PHE A 136 -9.15 11.22 -14.77
C PHE A 136 -10.32 11.86 -15.54
N LEU A 137 -11.39 12.27 -14.83
CA LEU A 137 -12.54 12.94 -15.44
C LEU A 137 -12.14 14.25 -16.12
N LYS A 138 -11.27 15.03 -15.47
CA LYS A 138 -10.73 16.27 -16.01
C LYS A 138 -9.91 16.02 -17.26
N ALA A 139 -8.99 15.06 -17.22
CA ALA A 139 -8.06 14.81 -18.32
C ALA A 139 -8.72 14.11 -19.52
N ALA A 140 -9.68 13.21 -19.29
CA ALA A 140 -10.33 12.44 -20.34
C ALA A 140 -11.56 13.14 -20.94
N PHE A 141 -12.35 13.85 -20.12
CA PHE A 141 -13.64 14.42 -20.52
C PHE A 141 -13.73 15.93 -20.34
N GLY A 142 -12.72 16.59 -19.76
CA GLY A 142 -12.76 18.01 -19.45
C GLY A 142 -13.78 18.36 -18.35
N TYR A 143 -14.18 17.37 -17.55
CA TYR A 143 -15.20 17.52 -16.52
C TYR A 143 -14.59 17.40 -15.12
N GLU A 144 -14.94 18.32 -14.22
CA GLU A 144 -14.53 18.28 -12.82
C GLU A 144 -15.75 18.04 -11.92
N LEU A 145 -15.58 17.19 -10.91
CA LEU A 145 -16.62 16.99 -9.92
C LEU A 145 -16.78 18.27 -9.07
N PRO A 146 -18.02 18.67 -8.71
CA PRO A 146 -18.23 19.78 -7.79
C PRO A 146 -17.46 19.59 -6.48
N LEU A 147 -16.75 20.63 -6.03
CA LEU A 147 -15.90 20.58 -4.82
C LEU A 147 -16.63 20.00 -3.60
N ALA A 148 -17.91 20.34 -3.45
CA ALA A 148 -18.76 19.84 -2.36
C ALA A 148 -18.78 18.31 -2.25
N ILE A 149 -18.71 17.57 -3.36
CA ILE A 149 -18.78 16.11 -3.39
C ILE A 149 -17.43 15.43 -3.73
N ALA A 150 -16.44 16.19 -4.16
CA ALA A 150 -15.13 15.68 -4.57
C ALA A 150 -14.17 15.52 -3.39
N THR A 151 -14.26 16.40 -2.39
CA THR A 151 -13.29 16.47 -1.29
C THR A 151 -13.95 16.45 0.09
N SER A 152 -13.14 16.27 1.13
CA SER A 152 -13.58 16.22 2.52
C SER A 152 -13.84 17.64 3.08
N PRO A 153 -14.57 17.77 4.21
CA PRO A 153 -14.75 19.07 4.88
C PRO A 153 -13.46 19.80 5.25
N SER A 154 -12.39 19.07 5.62
CA SER A 154 -11.10 19.69 5.93
C SER A 154 -10.43 20.31 4.70
N ASP A 155 -10.79 19.85 3.51
CA ASP A 155 -10.24 20.29 2.22
C ASP A 155 -11.24 21.17 1.45
N GLY A 156 -12.24 21.75 2.14
CA GLY A 156 -13.21 22.70 1.58
C GLY A 156 -14.45 22.07 0.91
N GLY A 157 -14.55 20.75 0.88
CA GLY A 157 -15.73 20.02 0.40
C GLY A 157 -16.80 19.85 1.48
N THR A 158 -17.83 19.06 1.20
CA THR A 158 -18.81 18.63 2.22
C THR A 158 -18.70 17.14 2.52
N PHE A 159 -18.39 16.32 1.51
CA PHE A 159 -18.31 14.88 1.63
C PHE A 159 -17.56 14.29 0.43
N ASN A 160 -16.62 13.36 0.66
CA ASN A 160 -15.88 12.72 -0.44
C ASN A 160 -16.72 11.54 -1.00
N LEU A 161 -17.58 11.84 -1.96
CA LEU A 161 -18.47 10.86 -2.58
C LEU A 161 -17.69 9.75 -3.32
N PRO A 162 -16.66 10.04 -4.14
CA PRO A 162 -15.88 8.98 -4.80
C PRO A 162 -15.28 7.96 -3.83
N ALA A 163 -14.73 8.41 -2.70
CA ALA A 163 -14.16 7.52 -1.69
C ALA A 163 -15.22 6.57 -1.09
N VAL A 164 -16.42 7.07 -0.82
CA VAL A 164 -17.52 6.24 -0.29
C VAL A 164 -18.03 5.25 -1.33
N VAL A 165 -18.11 5.68 -2.59
CA VAL A 165 -18.51 4.81 -3.70
C VAL A 165 -17.56 3.63 -3.84
N ILE A 166 -16.24 3.85 -3.85
CA ILE A 166 -15.29 2.73 -4.01
C ILE A 166 -15.33 1.76 -2.83
N VAL A 167 -15.44 2.26 -1.60
CA VAL A 167 -15.56 1.39 -0.40
C VAL A 167 -16.86 0.58 -0.46
N ALA A 168 -17.99 1.19 -0.84
CA ALA A 168 -19.26 0.49 -0.97
C ALA A 168 -19.22 -0.56 -2.10
N LEU A 169 -18.61 -0.23 -3.24
CA LEU A 169 -18.43 -1.17 -4.35
C LEU A 169 -17.60 -2.38 -3.96
N ILE A 170 -16.46 -2.17 -3.29
CA ILE A 170 -15.62 -3.28 -2.81
C ILE A 170 -16.33 -4.07 -1.72
N THR A 171 -17.09 -3.42 -0.83
CA THR A 171 -17.93 -4.11 0.15
C THR A 171 -18.92 -5.05 -0.53
N VAL A 172 -19.68 -4.56 -1.51
CA VAL A 172 -20.65 -5.38 -2.27
C VAL A 172 -19.92 -6.54 -2.96
N LEU A 173 -18.81 -6.25 -3.64
CA LEU A 173 -18.00 -7.26 -4.33
C LEU A 173 -17.53 -8.37 -3.37
N LEU A 174 -17.01 -8.03 -2.19
CA LEU A 174 -16.60 -9.01 -1.17
C LEU A 174 -17.80 -9.81 -0.62
N THR A 175 -18.96 -9.17 -0.40
CA THR A 175 -20.17 -9.88 0.09
C THR A 175 -20.78 -10.84 -0.92
N LEU A 176 -20.60 -10.60 -2.23
CA LEU A 176 -21.06 -11.50 -3.29
C LEU A 176 -20.20 -12.77 -3.39
N GLY A 177 -19.13 -12.87 -2.61
CA GLY A 177 -18.22 -14.00 -2.61
C GLY A 177 -17.26 -13.91 -3.79
N THR A 178 -16.19 -13.15 -3.62
CA THR A 178 -15.06 -13.25 -4.54
C THR A 178 -14.34 -14.56 -4.30
N LYS A 179 -14.62 -15.56 -5.15
CA LYS A 179 -13.61 -16.58 -5.45
C LYS A 179 -12.49 -15.89 -6.23
N GLU A 180 -11.69 -15.10 -5.53
CA GLU A 180 -10.54 -14.41 -6.11
C GLU A 180 -9.64 -15.48 -6.73
N SER A 181 -9.55 -15.48 -8.04
CA SER A 181 -8.55 -16.27 -8.73
C SER A 181 -7.21 -15.60 -8.47
N SER A 182 -6.22 -16.35 -7.98
CA SER A 182 -4.83 -15.89 -7.88
C SER A 182 -4.30 -15.25 -9.18
N MET A 183 -4.93 -15.57 -10.32
CA MET A 183 -4.72 -14.93 -11.62
C MET A 183 -5.16 -13.45 -11.64
N VAL A 184 -6.33 -13.10 -11.10
CA VAL A 184 -6.84 -11.71 -11.09
C VAL A 184 -5.90 -10.82 -10.28
N ASN A 185 -5.49 -11.26 -9.09
CA ASN A 185 -4.55 -10.50 -8.28
C ASN A 185 -3.19 -10.35 -9.00
N SER A 186 -2.67 -11.43 -9.60
CA SER A 186 -1.43 -11.37 -10.38
C SER A 186 -1.52 -10.36 -11.54
N VAL A 187 -2.64 -10.34 -12.26
CA VAL A 187 -2.89 -9.39 -13.34
C VAL A 187 -2.93 -7.96 -12.81
N MET A 188 -3.59 -7.71 -11.69
CA MET A 188 -3.63 -6.38 -11.05
C MET A 188 -2.22 -5.89 -10.70
N VAL A 189 -1.36 -6.75 -10.12
CA VAL A 189 0.03 -6.39 -9.82
C VAL A 189 0.82 -6.05 -11.08
N VAL A 190 0.69 -6.87 -12.14
CA VAL A 190 1.37 -6.60 -13.41
C VAL A 190 0.93 -5.24 -13.98
N ILE A 191 -0.37 -4.95 -13.95
CA ILE A 191 -0.92 -3.67 -14.40
C ILE A 191 -0.26 -2.51 -13.62
N LYS A 192 -0.19 -2.59 -12.28
CA LYS A 192 0.46 -1.56 -11.45
C LYS A 192 1.90 -1.32 -11.84
N LEU A 193 2.67 -2.39 -12.02
CA LEU A 193 4.07 -2.31 -12.38
C LEU A 193 4.26 -1.67 -13.76
N VAL A 194 3.43 -2.07 -14.74
CA VAL A 194 3.45 -1.48 -16.09
C VAL A 194 3.13 0.01 -16.03
N ILE A 195 2.14 0.43 -15.25
CA ILE A 195 1.76 1.84 -15.11
C ILE A 195 2.88 2.67 -14.46
N LEU A 196 3.53 2.14 -13.42
CA LEU A 196 4.67 2.83 -12.80
C LEU A 196 5.87 2.91 -13.74
N LEU A 197 6.18 1.84 -14.46
CA LEU A 197 7.23 1.86 -15.47
C LEU A 197 6.92 2.85 -16.60
N PHE A 198 5.65 2.91 -17.04
CA PHE A 198 5.18 3.90 -18.00
C PHE A 198 5.39 5.33 -17.49
N PHE A 199 5.04 5.60 -16.22
CA PHE A 199 5.30 6.90 -15.60
C PHE A 199 6.78 7.23 -15.60
N ILE A 200 7.62 6.31 -15.09
CA ILE A 200 9.07 6.50 -15.00
C ILE A 200 9.64 6.84 -16.37
N ILE A 201 9.39 6.01 -17.38
CA ILE A 201 9.91 6.19 -18.75
C ILE A 201 9.45 7.53 -19.33
N THR A 202 8.16 7.87 -19.21
CA THR A 202 7.60 9.09 -19.78
C THR A 202 8.13 10.34 -19.08
N ALA A 203 8.21 10.32 -17.74
CA ALA A 203 8.75 11.42 -16.95
C ALA A 203 10.23 11.68 -17.28
N PHE A 204 11.02 10.64 -17.53
CA PHE A 204 12.43 10.79 -17.94
C PHE A 204 12.61 11.46 -19.31
N THR A 205 11.60 11.46 -20.19
CA THR A 205 11.68 12.18 -21.49
C THR A 205 11.67 13.70 -21.36
N ALA A 206 11.15 14.23 -20.25
CA ALA A 206 11.06 15.66 -19.95
C ALA A 206 11.80 15.99 -18.65
N PHE A 207 12.85 15.24 -18.34
CA PHE A 207 13.62 15.38 -17.10
C PHE A 207 14.44 16.69 -17.07
N ASN A 208 14.29 17.45 -15.98
CA ASN A 208 15.06 18.66 -15.71
C ASN A 208 15.72 18.57 -14.33
N SER A 209 17.06 18.54 -14.29
CA SER A 209 17.82 18.49 -13.05
C SER A 209 17.70 19.78 -12.21
N GLY A 210 17.30 20.89 -12.82
CA GLY A 210 17.07 22.16 -12.14
C GLY A 210 15.98 22.08 -11.06
N HIS A 211 15.01 21.17 -11.21
CA HIS A 211 13.96 20.97 -10.20
C HIS A 211 14.48 20.38 -8.87
N PHE A 212 15.70 19.83 -8.86
CA PHE A 212 16.35 19.36 -7.63
C PHE A 212 16.98 20.49 -6.81
N HIS A 213 16.94 21.74 -7.28
CA HIS A 213 17.51 22.88 -6.58
C HIS A 213 16.42 23.86 -6.09
N PRO A 214 16.41 24.22 -4.79
CA PRO A 214 17.24 23.68 -3.70
C PRO A 214 16.82 22.24 -3.33
N PHE A 215 17.80 21.38 -3.01
CA PHE A 215 17.52 19.96 -2.72
C PHE A 215 16.84 19.75 -1.37
N LEU A 216 17.26 20.50 -0.35
CA LEU A 216 16.73 20.43 1.01
C LEU A 216 16.16 21.79 1.44
N PRO A 217 15.04 22.26 0.85
CA PRO A 217 14.45 23.56 1.20
C PRO A 217 14.03 23.65 2.67
N HIS A 218 13.67 22.51 3.28
CA HIS A 218 13.23 22.39 4.68
C HIS A 218 14.28 21.72 5.57
N GLY A 219 15.53 21.62 5.10
CA GLY A 219 16.62 20.94 5.80
C GLY A 219 16.37 19.45 6.05
N THR A 220 17.15 18.86 6.95
CA THR A 220 17.04 17.43 7.31
C THR A 220 15.77 17.10 8.08
N GLY A 221 15.21 18.08 8.82
CA GLY A 221 13.93 17.92 9.53
C GLY A 221 12.77 17.61 8.58
N GLY A 222 12.75 18.23 7.39
CA GLY A 222 11.77 17.94 6.35
C GLY A 222 11.83 16.50 5.85
N ILE A 223 13.04 15.93 5.74
CA ILE A 223 13.24 14.52 5.33
C ILE A 223 12.61 13.58 6.36
N THR A 224 12.88 13.80 7.65
CA THR A 224 12.34 12.96 8.73
C THR A 224 10.81 13.07 8.82
N ALA A 225 10.27 14.28 8.69
CA ALA A 225 8.82 14.50 8.68
C ALA A 225 8.13 13.83 7.48
N ALA A 226 8.73 13.93 6.29
CA ALA A 226 8.24 13.25 5.10
C ALA A 226 8.33 11.72 5.25
N ALA A 227 9.44 11.20 5.80
CA ALA A 227 9.61 9.76 6.00
C ALA A 227 8.53 9.15 6.90
N ALA A 228 8.10 9.88 7.94
CA ALA A 228 7.02 9.42 8.82
C ALA A 228 5.68 9.26 8.09
N ILE A 229 5.35 10.18 7.17
CA ILE A 229 4.12 10.09 6.37
C ILE A 229 4.25 9.06 5.24
N ILE A 230 5.43 9.01 4.60
CA ILE A 230 5.72 8.07 3.50
C ILE A 230 5.82 6.62 4.00
N PHE A 231 6.06 6.40 5.29
CA PHE A 231 6.00 5.07 5.91
C PHE A 231 4.70 4.34 5.54
N PHE A 232 3.58 5.07 5.43
CA PHE A 232 2.30 4.55 4.94
C PHE A 232 2.41 3.81 3.60
N ALA A 233 3.27 4.28 2.69
CA ALA A 233 3.47 3.67 1.38
C ALA A 233 4.12 2.28 1.44
N TYR A 234 4.73 1.90 2.57
CA TYR A 234 5.38 0.61 2.78
C TYR A 234 4.50 -0.39 3.52
N ILE A 235 3.33 0.01 4.01
CA ILE A 235 2.36 -0.91 4.62
C ILE A 235 1.94 -1.96 3.59
N GLY A 236 1.87 -3.23 4.00
CA GLY A 236 1.42 -4.34 3.15
C GLY A 236 2.46 -5.44 2.89
N PHE A 237 3.72 -5.29 3.32
CA PHE A 237 4.69 -6.41 3.25
C PHE A 237 4.27 -7.57 4.18
N ASP A 238 3.57 -7.27 5.27
CA ASP A 238 3.01 -8.20 6.23
C ASP A 238 1.81 -8.98 5.67
N ALA A 239 1.08 -8.40 4.71
CA ALA A 239 -0.02 -9.07 4.02
C ALA A 239 0.41 -10.34 3.27
N VAL A 240 1.70 -10.48 2.93
CA VAL A 240 2.28 -11.70 2.37
C VAL A 240 2.05 -12.92 3.28
N THR A 241 1.98 -12.73 4.59
CA THR A 241 1.75 -13.81 5.57
C THR A 241 0.37 -14.44 5.45
N THR A 242 -0.61 -13.76 4.86
CA THR A 242 -1.94 -14.31 4.59
C THR A 242 -1.93 -15.41 3.53
N GLY A 243 -0.90 -15.43 2.67
CA GLY A 243 -0.68 -16.46 1.65
C GLY A 243 0.10 -17.68 2.15
N SER A 244 0.31 -17.82 3.46
CA SER A 244 1.04 -18.95 4.06
C SER A 244 0.40 -20.30 3.73
N GLU A 245 -0.93 -20.38 3.76
CA GLU A 245 -1.70 -21.60 3.48
C GLU A 245 -1.60 -22.06 2.01
N GLU A 246 -1.43 -21.11 1.08
CA GLU A 246 -1.30 -21.36 -0.36
C GLU A 246 0.15 -21.54 -0.80
N SER A 247 1.10 -21.34 0.11
CA SER A 247 2.53 -21.42 -0.16
C SER A 247 3.05 -22.86 -0.20
N LYS A 248 3.90 -23.15 -1.17
CA LYS A 248 4.56 -24.46 -1.34
C LYS A 248 5.53 -24.77 -0.19
N ASN A 249 6.32 -23.79 0.22
CA ASN A 249 7.26 -23.90 1.34
C ASN A 249 7.22 -22.61 2.18
N PRO A 250 6.20 -22.44 3.05
CA PRO A 250 5.96 -21.19 3.75
C PRO A 250 7.16 -20.70 4.57
N SER A 251 7.84 -21.60 5.29
CA SER A 251 8.98 -21.26 6.14
C SER A 251 10.17 -20.64 5.39
N ARG A 252 10.30 -20.90 4.09
CA ARG A 252 11.33 -20.31 3.23
C ARG A 252 10.78 -19.19 2.36
N ASP A 253 9.61 -19.40 1.77
CA ASP A 253 9.08 -18.54 0.73
C ASP A 253 8.49 -17.24 1.31
N LEU A 254 7.91 -17.27 2.52
CA LEU A 254 7.42 -16.06 3.21
C LEU A 254 8.54 -15.06 3.52
N PRO A 255 9.67 -15.44 4.17
CA PRO A 255 10.81 -14.54 4.37
C PRO A 255 11.31 -13.87 3.09
N ILE A 256 11.47 -14.67 2.02
CA ILE A 256 11.95 -14.18 0.73
C ILE A 256 10.97 -13.17 0.14
N ALA A 257 9.67 -13.44 0.28
CA ALA A 257 8.63 -12.58 -0.26
C ALA A 257 8.46 -11.27 0.52
N ILE A 258 8.54 -11.30 1.86
CA ILE A 258 8.50 -10.11 2.72
C ILE A 258 9.65 -9.16 2.36
N ILE A 259 10.89 -9.66 2.37
CA ILE A 259 12.07 -8.83 2.09
C ILE A 259 12.11 -8.43 0.60
N GLY A 260 11.82 -9.37 -0.29
CA GLY A 260 11.85 -9.15 -1.73
C GLY A 260 10.84 -8.08 -2.17
N SER A 261 9.62 -8.12 -1.63
CA SER A 261 8.58 -7.14 -1.96
C SER A 261 8.93 -5.75 -1.46
N LEU A 262 9.49 -5.64 -0.25
CA LEU A 262 9.98 -4.38 0.31
C LEU A 262 11.09 -3.77 -0.56
N VAL A 263 12.09 -4.56 -0.94
CA VAL A 263 13.23 -4.08 -1.75
C VAL A 263 12.77 -3.64 -3.13
N ILE A 264 11.96 -4.45 -3.82
CA ILE A 264 11.44 -4.12 -5.16
C ILE A 264 10.62 -2.83 -5.10
N SER A 265 9.71 -2.71 -4.13
CA SER A 265 8.87 -1.52 -3.97
C SER A 265 9.70 -0.29 -3.63
N THR A 266 10.74 -0.42 -2.80
CA THR A 266 11.67 0.68 -2.49
C THR A 266 12.37 1.20 -3.73
N ILE A 267 12.91 0.32 -4.57
CA ILE A 267 13.58 0.71 -5.81
C ILE A 267 12.60 1.48 -6.72
N LEU A 268 11.39 0.96 -6.88
CA LEU A 268 10.36 1.63 -7.68
C LEU A 268 9.98 2.99 -7.11
N TYR A 269 9.79 3.09 -5.80
CA TYR A 269 9.42 4.35 -5.15
C TYR A 269 10.49 5.42 -5.28
N VAL A 270 11.76 5.05 -5.10
CA VAL A 270 12.89 5.96 -5.31
C VAL A 270 12.95 6.43 -6.77
N LEU A 271 12.79 5.52 -7.73
CA LEU A 271 12.76 5.87 -9.16
C LEU A 271 11.59 6.78 -9.51
N VAL A 272 10.39 6.50 -8.99
CA VAL A 272 9.20 7.35 -9.17
C VAL A 272 9.41 8.72 -8.55
N ALA A 273 9.97 8.81 -7.34
CA ALA A 273 10.26 10.09 -6.69
C ALA A 273 11.26 10.93 -7.50
N VAL A 274 12.36 10.32 -7.95
CA VAL A 274 13.35 10.98 -8.82
C VAL A 274 12.70 11.44 -10.12
N ALA A 275 11.90 10.60 -10.76
CA ALA A 275 11.23 10.92 -12.02
C ALA A 275 10.18 12.05 -11.83
N ALA A 276 9.39 12.01 -10.76
CA ALA A 276 8.37 13.01 -10.45
C ALA A 276 8.97 14.39 -10.18
N ILE A 277 10.03 14.46 -9.37
CA ILE A 277 10.75 15.72 -9.10
C ILE A 277 11.47 16.19 -10.36
N GLY A 278 12.05 15.28 -11.15
CA GLY A 278 12.73 15.61 -12.39
C GLY A 278 11.81 16.22 -13.44
N VAL A 279 10.57 15.73 -13.55
CA VAL A 279 9.65 16.17 -14.59
C VAL A 279 8.81 17.40 -14.20
N ALA A 280 8.57 17.62 -12.90
CA ALA A 280 7.72 18.72 -12.43
C ALA A 280 8.29 19.39 -11.16
N PRO A 281 8.12 20.72 -11.00
CA PRO A 281 8.39 21.38 -9.74
C PRO A 281 7.55 20.79 -8.60
N VAL A 282 8.10 20.75 -7.38
CA VAL A 282 7.43 20.22 -6.19
C VAL A 282 6.02 20.78 -6.03
N LYS A 283 5.81 22.07 -6.33
CA LYS A 283 4.51 22.74 -6.24
C LYS A 283 3.40 22.02 -7.02
N THR A 284 3.70 21.53 -8.23
CA THR A 284 2.76 20.77 -9.06
C THR A 284 2.36 19.45 -8.39
N LEU A 285 3.27 18.82 -7.65
CA LEU A 285 2.99 17.60 -6.90
C LEU A 285 2.15 17.88 -5.65
N THR A 286 2.33 19.04 -5.01
CA THR A 286 1.64 19.38 -3.76
C THR A 286 0.22 19.90 -3.95
N GLU A 287 -0.07 20.52 -5.08
CA GLU A 287 -1.37 21.15 -5.37
C GLU A 287 -2.36 20.19 -6.05
N SER A 288 -1.97 18.93 -6.26
CA SER A 288 -2.79 17.93 -6.95
C SER A 288 -3.13 16.75 -6.04
N ASP A 289 -4.38 16.31 -6.09
CA ASP A 289 -4.83 15.06 -5.47
C ASP A 289 -4.37 13.81 -6.24
N ALA A 290 -3.84 13.99 -7.45
CA ALA A 290 -3.20 12.98 -8.27
C ALA A 290 -1.79 13.44 -8.73
N PRO A 291 -0.82 13.56 -7.81
CA PRO A 291 0.50 14.17 -8.06
C PRO A 291 1.23 13.63 -9.28
N LEU A 292 1.27 12.29 -9.47
CA LEU A 292 2.01 11.71 -10.58
C LEU A 292 1.35 12.04 -11.93
N ALA A 293 0.02 12.08 -11.98
CA ALA A 293 -0.72 12.41 -13.20
C ALA A 293 -0.54 13.89 -13.56
N ALA A 294 -0.59 14.77 -12.55
CA ALA A 294 -0.27 16.19 -12.71
C ALA A 294 1.18 16.41 -13.17
N ALA A 295 2.13 15.61 -12.68
CA ALA A 295 3.53 15.69 -13.11
C ALA A 295 3.69 15.44 -14.62
N LEU A 296 2.96 14.48 -15.20
CA LEU A 296 2.97 14.26 -16.65
C LEU A 296 2.15 15.30 -17.42
N ARG A 297 0.96 15.67 -16.92
CA ARG A 297 0.08 16.62 -17.61
C ARG A 297 0.66 18.03 -17.64
N GLU A 298 1.11 18.54 -16.50
CA GLU A 298 1.56 19.92 -16.32
C GLU A 298 3.08 20.05 -16.38
N GLY A 299 3.81 19.11 -15.78
CA GLY A 299 5.28 19.14 -15.78
C GLY A 299 5.85 18.76 -17.14
N ALA A 300 5.51 17.57 -17.65
CA ALA A 300 5.97 17.12 -18.97
C ALA A 300 5.23 17.80 -20.13
N GLY A 301 4.05 18.39 -19.88
CA GLY A 301 3.18 18.92 -20.92
C GLY A 301 2.55 17.83 -21.80
N ILE A 302 2.31 16.63 -21.25
CA ILE A 302 1.76 15.46 -21.96
C ILE A 302 0.41 15.05 -21.36
N PRO A 303 -0.71 15.73 -21.69
CA PRO A 303 -2.00 15.51 -21.04
C PRO A 303 -2.55 14.09 -21.18
N TRP A 304 -2.36 13.46 -22.35
CA TRP A 304 -2.82 12.09 -22.59
C TRP A 304 -2.10 11.08 -21.68
N ALA A 305 -0.82 11.31 -21.38
CA ALA A 305 -0.06 10.45 -20.49
C ALA A 305 -0.51 10.62 -19.04
N GLY A 306 -0.84 11.86 -18.63
CA GLY A 306 -1.51 12.13 -17.35
C GLY A 306 -2.84 11.38 -17.22
N ALA A 307 -3.68 11.38 -18.26
CA ALA A 307 -4.96 10.65 -18.27
C ALA A 307 -4.77 9.12 -18.14
N VAL A 308 -3.83 8.55 -18.91
CA VAL A 308 -3.49 7.12 -18.84
C VAL A 308 -3.00 6.75 -17.43
N LEU A 309 -2.18 7.61 -16.83
CA LEU A 309 -1.66 7.38 -15.49
C LEU A 309 -2.75 7.48 -14.43
N ALA A 310 -3.64 8.47 -14.51
CA ALA A 310 -4.77 8.61 -13.59
C ALA A 310 -5.70 7.38 -13.67
N LEU A 311 -6.03 6.92 -14.88
CA LEU A 311 -6.80 5.68 -15.08
C LEU A 311 -6.08 4.46 -14.50
N GLY A 312 -4.77 4.37 -14.73
CA GLY A 312 -3.95 3.31 -14.17
C GLY A 312 -3.92 3.31 -12.65
N ALA A 313 -3.81 4.50 -12.05
CA ALA A 313 -3.86 4.69 -10.60
C ALA A 313 -5.21 4.25 -10.03
N LEU A 314 -6.33 4.49 -10.72
CA LEU A 314 -7.65 3.98 -10.30
C LEU A 314 -7.67 2.46 -10.21
N ILE A 315 -7.16 1.76 -11.23
CA ILE A 315 -7.07 0.29 -11.22
C ILE A 315 -6.15 -0.18 -10.08
N ALA A 316 -5.00 0.47 -9.93
CA ALA A 316 -4.00 0.14 -8.93
C ALA A 316 -4.53 0.30 -7.49
N ILE A 317 -5.16 1.44 -7.20
CA ILE A 317 -5.65 1.77 -5.87
C ILE A 317 -6.89 0.92 -5.53
N THR A 318 -7.79 0.65 -6.49
CA THR A 318 -8.92 -0.26 -6.30
C THR A 318 -8.47 -1.63 -5.79
N SER A 319 -7.39 -2.19 -6.34
CA SER A 319 -6.91 -3.49 -5.88
C SER A 319 -6.35 -3.44 -4.45
N VAL A 320 -5.78 -2.31 -4.02
CA VAL A 320 -5.31 -2.14 -2.63
C VAL A 320 -6.49 -2.06 -1.68
N VAL A 321 -7.56 -1.33 -2.04
CA VAL A 321 -8.80 -1.30 -1.24
C VAL A 321 -9.33 -2.72 -1.04
N LEU A 322 -9.38 -3.52 -2.11
CA LEU A 322 -9.80 -4.92 -2.04
C LEU A 322 -8.90 -5.74 -1.11
N ILE A 323 -7.58 -5.67 -1.26
CA ILE A 323 -6.62 -6.43 -0.45
C ILE A 323 -6.73 -6.07 1.04
N ILE A 324 -6.79 -4.78 1.37
CA ILE A 324 -6.86 -4.34 2.78
C ILE A 324 -8.22 -4.70 3.38
N MET A 325 -9.34 -4.47 2.68
CA MET A 325 -10.66 -4.87 3.19
C MET A 325 -10.76 -6.39 3.41
N TYR A 326 -10.20 -7.18 2.49
CA TYR A 326 -10.13 -8.63 2.63
C TYR A 326 -9.27 -9.04 3.84
N GLY A 327 -8.09 -8.45 4.00
CA GLY A 327 -7.23 -8.68 5.17
C GLY A 327 -7.93 -8.37 6.48
N GLN A 328 -8.64 -7.23 6.56
CA GLN A 328 -9.40 -6.85 7.74
C GLN A 328 -10.48 -7.87 8.09
N THR A 329 -11.24 -8.37 7.11
CA THR A 329 -12.27 -9.40 7.36
C THR A 329 -11.67 -10.69 7.92
N ARG A 330 -10.49 -11.12 7.43
CA ARG A 330 -9.80 -12.30 7.97
C ARG A 330 -9.35 -12.11 9.42
N ILE A 331 -8.90 -10.91 9.79
CA ILE A 331 -8.53 -10.61 11.18
C ILE A 331 -9.75 -10.72 12.11
N PHE A 332 -10.95 -10.33 11.66
CA PHE A 332 -12.18 -10.52 12.45
C PHE A 332 -12.61 -11.99 12.59
N PHE A 333 -12.19 -12.87 11.67
CA PHE A 333 -12.49 -14.30 11.74
C PHE A 333 -11.51 -15.09 12.62
N ALA A 334 -10.26 -14.62 12.76
CA ALA A 334 -9.20 -15.23 13.56
C ALA A 334 -9.30 -14.89 15.05
#